data_AF-A0A5K1ABG2-F1
#
_entry.id   AF-A0A5K1ABG2-F1
#
_cell.length_a   1.000
_cell.length_b   1.000
_cell.length_c   1.000
_cell.angle_alpha   90.00
_cell.angle_beta   90.00
_cell.angle_gamma   90.00
#
_symmetry.space_group_name_H-M   'P 1'
#
loop_
_entity.id
_entity.type
_entity.pdbx_description
1 polymer ?
#
loop_
_entity_poly.entity_id
_entity_poly.type
_entity_poly.pdbx_seq_one_letter_code
_entity_poly.pdbx_strand_id
1 'polypeptide(L)'
;VINLVKPIAFVKKLSVSLSLSPDLPEYAVGDEKRLMQILLNVAGNSVKFSKEGSIYVIASVAKVESLKDAWLPDFHPVSSDRHFYLQVQ
;
A
#
# COMPACT_ATOMS: atom_id res chain seq x y z
N VAL A 1 -0.83 -10.05 3.45
CA VAL A 1 0.49 -9.36 3.40
C VAL A 1 1.09 -9.08 4.77
N ILE A 2 0.49 -8.21 5.60
CA ILE A 2 1.12 -7.75 6.87
C ILE A 2 1.51 -8.91 7.80
N ASN A 3 0.65 -9.91 7.95
CA ASN A 3 0.93 -11.09 8.77
C ASN A 3 2.13 -11.92 8.26
N LEU A 4 2.49 -11.80 6.97
CA LEU A 4 3.64 -12.50 6.39
C LEU A 4 4.96 -11.79 6.70
N VAL A 5 4.95 -10.45 6.82
CA VAL A 5 6.17 -9.67 7.10
C VAL A 5 6.41 -9.42 8.59
N LYS A 6 5.36 -9.48 9.43
CA LYS A 6 5.42 -9.26 10.88
C LYS A 6 6.51 -10.11 11.60
N PRO A 7 6.66 -11.43 11.34
CA PRO A 7 7.68 -12.22 12.02
C PRO A 7 9.11 -11.76 11.70
N ILE A 8 9.36 -11.39 10.44
CA ILE A 8 10.68 -10.93 9.99
C ILE A 8 10.99 -9.55 10.61
N ALA A 9 9.99 -8.66 10.65
CA ALA A 9 10.12 -7.36 11.31
C ALA A 9 10.38 -7.50 12.81
N PHE A 10 9.70 -8.43 13.48
CA PHE A 10 9.89 -8.72 14.90
C PHE A 10 11.33 -9.13 15.21
N VAL A 11 11.92 -10.03 14.41
CA VAL A 11 13.34 -10.42 14.56
C VAL A 11 14.28 -9.23 14.40
N LYS A 12 13.95 -8.29 13.50
CA LYS A 12 14.69 -7.03 13.32
C LYS A 12 14.35 -5.95 14.35
N LYS A 13 13.51 -6.24 15.35
CA LYS A 13 13.02 -5.27 16.36
C LYS A 13 12.32 -4.05 15.74
N LEU A 14 11.71 -4.24 14.58
CA LEU A 14 10.90 -3.22 13.91
C LEU A 14 9.43 -3.38 14.31
N SER A 15 8.77 -2.28 14.62
CA SER A 15 7.30 -2.27 14.82
C SER A 15 6.59 -2.17 13.47
N VAL A 16 5.51 -2.92 13.29
CA VAL A 16 4.70 -2.86 12.05
C VAL A 16 3.24 -2.62 12.38
N SER A 17 2.69 -1.56 11.80
CA SER A 17 1.32 -1.10 12.03
C SER A 17 0.55 -1.08 10.71
N LEU A 18 -0.74 -1.46 10.76
CA LEU A 18 -1.66 -1.35 9.63
C LEU A 18 -2.81 -0.43 10.02
N SER A 19 -3.10 0.55 9.18
CA SER A 19 -4.27 1.42 9.29
C SER A 19 -5.10 1.32 8.03
N LEU A 20 -6.38 0.97 8.17
CA LEU A 20 -7.35 0.94 7.07
C LEU A 20 -8.33 2.09 7.28
N SER A 21 -8.49 2.91 6.25
CA SER A 21 -9.44 4.01 6.28
C SER A 21 -10.88 3.49 6.34
N PRO A 22 -11.80 4.14 7.07
CA PRO A 22 -13.18 3.69 7.18
C PRO A 22 -13.97 3.75 5.86
N ASP A 23 -13.50 4.51 4.88
CA ASP A 23 -14.06 4.58 3.53
C ASP A 23 -13.50 3.52 2.56
N LEU A 24 -12.58 2.67 3.03
CA LEU A 24 -11.99 1.61 2.21
C LEU A 24 -13.02 0.49 1.95
N PRO A 25 -13.31 0.15 0.68
CA PRO A 25 -14.23 -0.94 0.36
C PRO A 25 -13.72 -2.29 0.89
N GLU A 26 -14.62 -3.10 1.45
CA GLU A 26 -14.31 -4.47 1.89
C GLU A 26 -14.01 -5.40 0.70
N TYR A 27 -14.67 -5.14 -0.44
CA TYR A 27 -14.53 -5.91 -1.66
C TYR A 27 -14.12 -5.00 -2.83
N ALA A 28 -13.23 -5.52 -3.68
CA ALA A 28 -12.80 -4.87 -4.90
C ALA A 28 -12.64 -5.90 -6.02
N VAL A 29 -12.79 -5.46 -7.27
CA VAL A 29 -12.57 -6.30 -8.46
C VAL A 29 -11.21 -5.96 -9.06
N GLY A 30 -10.39 -6.98 -9.32
CA GLY A 30 -9.07 -6.81 -9.91
C GLY A 30 -8.23 -8.09 -9.88
N ASP A 31 -6.92 -7.95 -10.12
CA ASP A 31 -5.97 -9.06 -10.04
C ASP A 31 -5.39 -9.19 -8.63
N GLU A 32 -5.98 -10.09 -7.85
CA GLU A 32 -5.58 -10.37 -6.46
C GLU A 32 -4.10 -10.78 -6.36
N LYS A 33 -3.61 -11.65 -7.26
CA LYS A 33 -2.25 -12.18 -7.21
C LYS A 33 -1.24 -11.07 -7.47
N ARG A 34 -1.50 -10.23 -8.47
CA ARG A 34 -0.63 -9.10 -8.80
C ARG A 34 -0.63 -8.07 -7.67
N LEU A 35 -1.78 -7.76 -7.09
CA LEU A 35 -1.85 -6.84 -5.93
C LEU A 35 -1.09 -7.39 -4.73
N MET A 36 -1.29 -8.66 -4.38
CA MET A 36 -0.58 -9.33 -3.31
C MET A 36 0.95 -9.27 -3.51
N GLN A 37 1.42 -9.52 -4.73
CA GLN A 37 2.83 -9.45 -5.09
C GLN A 37 3.40 -8.05 -4.90
N ILE A 38 2.69 -7.02 -5.37
CA ILE A 38 3.12 -5.62 -5.22
C ILE A 38 3.25 -5.26 -3.74
N LEU A 39 2.21 -5.54 -2.95
CA LEU A 39 2.19 -5.22 -1.52
C LEU A 39 3.29 -5.98 -0.75
N LEU A 40 3.56 -7.24 -1.12
CA LEU A 40 4.65 -8.02 -0.53
C LEU A 40 6.02 -7.43 -0.85
N ASN A 41 6.25 -6.98 -2.09
CA ASN A 41 7.50 -6.34 -2.47
C ASN A 41 7.72 -5.04 -1.69
N VAL A 42 6.71 -4.18 -1.61
CA VAL A 42 6.82 -2.90 -0.89
C VAL A 42 7.03 -3.15 0.60
N ALA A 43 6.17 -3.94 1.25
CA ALA A 43 6.28 -4.21 2.68
C ALA A 43 7.57 -4.98 3.03
N GLY A 44 7.96 -5.94 2.18
CA GLY A 44 9.21 -6.69 2.32
C GLY A 44 10.43 -5.78 2.22
N ASN A 45 10.43 -4.83 1.27
CA ASN A 45 11.48 -3.84 1.13
C ASN A 45 11.54 -2.91 2.35
N SER A 46 10.40 -2.43 2.87
CA SER A 46 10.37 -1.64 4.09
C SER A 46 11.05 -2.38 5.25
N VAL A 47 10.72 -3.65 5.47
CA VAL A 47 11.36 -4.47 6.51
C VAL A 47 12.85 -4.69 6.22
N LYS A 48 13.22 -4.97 4.97
CA LYS A 48 14.60 -5.24 4.57
C LYS A 48 15.52 -4.05 4.83
N PHE A 49 15.09 -2.85 4.43
CA PHE A 49 15.93 -1.66 4.41
C PHE A 49 15.82 -0.77 5.65
N SER A 50 14.76 -0.90 6.47
CA SER A 50 14.72 -0.26 7.78
C SER A 50 15.66 -0.96 8.76
N LYS A 51 16.55 -0.20 9.40
CA LYS A 51 17.48 -0.71 10.44
C LYS A 51 16.86 -0.68 11.83
N GLU A 52 16.05 0.33 12.11
CA GLU A 52 15.39 0.58 13.38
C GLU A 52 14.09 1.36 13.16
N GLY A 53 13.29 1.51 14.21
CA GLY A 53 12.04 2.27 14.19
C GLY A 53 10.81 1.44 13.84
N SER A 54 9.94 2.01 13.01
CA SER A 54 8.61 1.45 12.72
C SER A 54 8.21 1.61 11.26
N ILE A 55 7.36 0.70 10.80
CA ILE A 55 6.79 0.66 9.47
C ILE A 55 5.28 0.81 9.60
N TYR A 56 4.73 1.81 8.91
CA TYR A 56 3.29 2.07 8.85
C TYR A 56 2.79 1.76 7.45
N VAL A 57 1.78 0.89 7.37
CA VAL A 57 1.04 0.64 6.13
C VAL A 57 -0.34 1.24 6.28
N ILE A 58 -0.68 2.14 5.35
CA ILE A 58 -1.96 2.86 5.35
C ILE A 58 -2.66 2.53 4.03
N ALA A 59 -3.94 2.19 4.09
CA ALA A 59 -4.77 2.01 2.92
C ALA A 59 -6.01 2.90 3.00
N SER A 60 -6.25 3.68 1.96
CA SER A 60 -7.38 4.59 1.83
C SER A 60 -7.81 4.70 0.36
N VAL A 61 -9.04 5.18 0.13
CA VAL A 61 -9.47 5.55 -1.22
C VAL A 61 -8.78 6.85 -1.62
N ALA A 62 -8.06 6.83 -2.74
CA ALA A 62 -7.43 8.04 -3.26
C ALA A 62 -8.49 9.04 -3.71
N LYS A 63 -8.42 10.28 -3.23
CA LYS A 63 -9.28 11.36 -3.72
C LYS A 63 -8.70 11.88 -5.04
N VAL A 64 -9.55 12.13 -6.04
CA VAL A 64 -9.11 12.64 -7.35
C VAL A 64 -8.27 13.92 -7.24
N GLU A 65 -8.53 14.75 -6.23
CA GLU A 65 -7.74 15.96 -5.92
C GLU A 65 -6.31 15.64 -5.46
N SER A 66 -6.12 14.58 -4.66
CA SER A 66 -4.78 14.13 -4.21
C SER A 66 -3.92 13.54 -5.33
N LEU A 67 -4.53 13.17 -6.46
CA LEU A 67 -3.82 12.68 -7.64
C LEU A 67 -3.26 13.83 -8.51
N LYS A 68 -3.69 15.08 -8.28
CA LYS A 68 -3.21 16.26 -9.03
C LYS A 68 -1.81 16.71 -8.59
N ASP A 69 -1.43 16.43 -7.35
CA ASP A 69 -0.11 16.77 -6.81
C ASP A 69 0.95 15.68 -7.10
N ALA A 70 0.53 14.52 -7.60
CA ALA A 70 1.41 13.43 -8.00
C ALA A 70 1.94 13.67 -9.42
N TRP A 71 3.16 14.20 -9.50
CA TRP A 71 3.93 14.45 -10.72
C TRP A 71 3.97 13.25 -11.70
N LEU A 72 2.97 13.13 -12.58
CA LEU A 72 3.05 12.40 -13.84
C LEU A 72 2.30 13.21 -14.91
N PRO A 73 3.01 13.89 -15.82
CA PRO A 73 2.35 14.70 -16.86
C PRO A 73 1.37 13.90 -17.73
N ASP A 74 1.56 12.57 -17.84
CA ASP A 74 0.77 11.69 -18.72
C ASP A 74 -0.09 10.66 -17.96
N PHE A 75 -0.19 10.73 -16.63
CA PHE A 75 -1.02 9.80 -15.87
C PHE A 75 -2.38 10.42 -15.53
N HIS A 76 -3.39 10.02 -16.29
CA HIS A 76 -4.77 10.43 -16.07
C HIS A 76 -5.55 9.24 -15.50
N PRO A 77 -5.65 9.11 -14.16
CA PRO A 77 -6.44 8.04 -13.55
C PRO A 77 -7.90 8.20 -13.99
N VAL A 78 -8.45 7.16 -14.59
CA VAL A 78 -9.85 7.13 -15.03
C VAL A 78 -10.71 6.85 -13.81
N SER A 79 -11.53 7.83 -13.43
CA SER A 79 -12.52 7.63 -12.37
C SER A 79 -13.61 6.67 -12.85
N SER A 80 -13.56 5.43 -12.38
CA SER A 80 -14.62 4.44 -12.62
C SER A 80 -14.57 3.37 -11.53
N ASP A 81 -15.72 2.76 -11.24
CA ASP A 81 -15.84 1.66 -10.27
C ASP A 81 -15.12 0.37 -10.68
N ARG A 82 -14.47 0.36 -11.86
CA ARG A 82 -13.77 -0.80 -12.44
C ARG A 82 -12.25 -0.75 -12.31
N HIS A 83 -11.70 0.36 -11.81
CA HIS A 83 -10.25 0.55 -11.73
C HIS A 83 -9.86 1.01 -10.32
N PHE A 84 -8.74 0.48 -9.83
CA PHE A 84 -8.06 1.03 -8.66
C PHE A 84 -6.60 1.31 -9.03
N TYR A 85 -6.03 2.37 -8.45
CA TYR A 85 -4.66 2.80 -8.71
C TYR A 85 -3.88 2.78 -7.39
N LEU A 86 -2.64 2.29 -7.44
CA LEU A 86 -1.74 2.26 -6.29
C LEU A 86 -0.61 3.27 -6.49
N GLN A 87 -0.54 4.29 -5.64
CA GLN A 87 0.61 5.19 -5.55
C GLN A 87 1.57 4.65 -4.49
N VAL A 88 2.85 4.55 -4.82
CA VAL A 88 3.92 4.17 -3.90
C VAL A 88 4.81 5.41 -3.72
N GLN A 89 4.84 5.98 -2.51
CA GLN A 89 5.73 7.08 -2.10
C GLN A 89 6.78 6.56 -1.14
#